data_AF-A0A2V5I758-F1
#
_entry.id   AF-A0A2V5I758-F1
#
_cell.length_a   1.000
_cell.length_b   1.000
_cell.length_c   1.000
_cell.angle_alpha   90.00
_cell.angle_beta   90.00
_cell.angle_gamma   90.00
#
_symmetry.space_group_name_H-M   'P 1'
#
loop_
_entity.id
_entity.type
_entity.pdbx_description
1 polymer ?
#
loop_
_entity_poly.entity_id
_entity_poly.type
_entity_poly.pdbx_seq_one_letter_code
_entity_poly.pdbx_strand_id
1 'polypeptide(L)'
;MSFMHDEYTIAWICALPLEMAAAKAMLDRTHPSLQQSRTDDNSYTLGSIHGHNVAMRATFQNIQLGLMVGIGGGVPSVDADIRLGDVVVSKPAGIYGGVIQYDYGKSIRHGRFQRTGSFNKPPLAFLTTSVHEVIGDVFRPREDQLFSATYDHQDESLGCCRCDESKLITRPPRANNNPRIHYRLITSGDQVMKDATIRDAIAQDLSILCFEMEAAGLMDQLPSLVVRGICDYCDSHKHKNWQAYAALAAAAYARVLLSFVPLGTPHPGV
;
A
#
# COMPACT_ATOMS: atom_id res chain seq x y z
N MET A 1 -11.81 18.80 25.73
CA MET A 1 -11.92 17.36 26.02
C MET A 1 -10.52 16.84 26.26
N SER A 2 -10.33 15.98 27.27
CA SER A 2 -9.07 15.27 27.50
C SER A 2 -9.16 13.95 26.74
N PHE A 3 -8.18 13.65 25.89
CA PHE A 3 -8.08 12.36 25.20
C PHE A 3 -7.27 11.37 26.04
N MET A 4 -7.56 10.08 25.92
CA MET A 4 -6.82 8.99 26.56
C MET A 4 -6.23 8.03 25.51
N HIS A 5 -5.20 7.26 25.89
CA HIS A 5 -4.50 6.37 24.95
C HIS A 5 -5.37 5.21 24.46
N ASP A 6 -6.24 4.69 25.32
CA ASP A 6 -7.14 3.56 25.06
C ASP A 6 -8.31 3.92 24.12
N GLU A 7 -8.56 5.21 23.92
CA GLU A 7 -9.56 5.71 22.97
C GLU A 7 -9.11 5.57 21.51
N TYR A 8 -7.82 5.31 21.23
CA TYR A 8 -7.28 5.15 19.88
C TYR A 8 -7.24 3.67 19.47
N THR A 9 -8.25 3.23 18.72
CA THR A 9 -8.43 1.83 18.34
C THR A 9 -7.94 1.50 16.92
N ILE A 10 -7.66 2.53 16.10
CA ILE A 10 -7.17 2.37 14.73
C ILE A 10 -5.73 2.87 14.64
N ALA A 11 -4.83 1.99 14.19
CA ALA A 11 -3.48 2.38 13.81
C ALA A 11 -3.40 2.62 12.31
N TRP A 12 -2.85 3.78 11.94
CA TRP A 12 -2.51 4.10 10.56
C TRP A 12 -1.00 4.14 10.41
N ILE A 13 -0.47 3.20 9.64
CA ILE A 13 0.97 2.96 9.51
C ILE A 13 1.41 3.37 8.11
N CYS A 14 2.42 4.25 8.06
CA CYS A 14 3.09 4.73 6.85
C CYS A 14 4.60 4.53 7.02
N ALA A 15 5.31 4.28 5.92
CA ALA A 15 6.75 4.11 5.89
C ALA A 15 7.49 5.40 5.55
N LEU A 16 6.92 6.21 4.65
CA LEU A 16 7.57 7.38 4.07
C LEU A 16 6.95 8.70 4.59
N PRO A 17 7.74 9.79 4.68
CA PRO A 17 7.22 11.10 5.06
C PRO A 17 6.09 11.61 4.15
N LEU A 18 6.14 11.31 2.85
CA LEU A 18 5.07 11.70 1.91
C LEU A 18 3.76 10.95 2.17
N GLU A 19 3.84 9.68 2.58
CA GLU A 19 2.68 8.86 2.92
C GLU A 19 2.07 9.35 4.23
N MET A 20 2.91 9.73 5.20
CA MET A 20 2.48 10.37 6.43
C MET A 20 1.80 11.72 6.14
N ALA A 21 2.31 12.51 5.20
CA ALA A 21 1.67 13.76 4.79
C ALA A 21 0.28 13.51 4.17
N ALA A 22 0.16 12.52 3.28
CA ALA A 22 -1.12 12.11 2.70
C ALA A 22 -2.10 11.62 3.77
N ALA A 23 -1.64 10.81 4.72
CA ALA A 23 -2.45 10.33 5.85
C ALA A 23 -2.96 11.47 6.72
N LYS A 24 -2.09 12.41 7.10
CA LYS A 24 -2.46 13.61 7.88
C LYS A 24 -3.53 14.45 7.19
N ALA A 25 -3.46 14.57 5.86
CA ALA A 25 -4.46 15.28 5.06
C ALA A 25 -5.84 14.61 5.08
N MET A 26 -5.95 13.35 5.50
CA MET A 26 -7.22 12.63 5.63
C MET A 26 -7.91 12.82 6.98
N LEU A 27 -7.24 13.42 7.97
CA LEU A 27 -7.85 13.68 9.29
C LEU A 27 -8.97 14.71 9.18
N ASP A 28 -10.10 14.43 9.82
CA ASP A 28 -11.15 15.43 10.04
C ASP A 28 -10.71 16.44 11.11
N ARG A 29 -10.03 15.94 12.15
CA ARG A 29 -9.45 16.75 13.23
C ARG A 29 -8.13 16.16 13.70
N THR A 30 -7.16 17.04 13.97
CA THR A 30 -5.93 16.69 14.67
C THR A 30 -6.16 16.83 16.18
N HIS A 31 -5.71 15.85 16.95
CA HIS A 31 -5.78 15.87 18.42
C HIS A 31 -4.42 16.31 19.01
N PRO A 32 -4.41 16.89 20.22
CA PRO A 32 -3.16 17.17 20.94
C PRO A 32 -2.36 15.89 21.21
N SER A 33 -1.04 16.03 21.30
CA SER A 33 -0.17 14.94 21.75
C SER A 33 -0.54 14.50 23.16
N LEU A 34 -0.55 13.18 23.38
CA LEU A 34 -0.69 12.59 24.71
C LEU A 34 0.67 12.47 25.41
N GLN A 35 0.65 12.38 26.73
CA GLN A 35 1.84 12.20 27.55
C GLN A 35 2.47 10.83 27.27
N GLN A 36 3.67 10.82 26.70
CA GLN A 36 4.40 9.59 26.37
C GLN A 36 5.34 9.16 27.50
N SER A 37 5.67 7.87 27.53
CA SER A 37 6.74 7.36 28.38
C SER A 37 8.07 8.01 27.97
N ARG A 38 8.97 8.24 28.94
CA ARG A 38 10.33 8.74 28.68
C ARG A 38 11.20 7.77 27.86
N THR A 39 10.74 6.54 27.68
CA THR A 39 11.42 5.48 26.91
C THR A 39 10.84 5.30 25.51
N ASP A 40 9.85 6.12 25.15
CA ASP A 40 9.17 6.06 23.86
C ASP A 40 9.57 7.26 23.01
N ASP A 41 10.51 7.04 22.09
CA ASP A 41 11.03 8.08 21.20
C ASP A 41 10.16 8.26 19.93
N ASN A 42 8.99 7.62 19.87
CA ASN A 42 8.12 7.73 18.71
C ASN A 42 7.36 9.06 18.69
N SER A 43 7.36 9.72 17.53
CA SER A 43 6.50 10.87 17.29
C SER A 43 5.17 10.39 16.71
N TYR A 44 4.10 10.61 17.49
CA TYR A 44 2.74 10.26 17.11
C TYR A 44 2.02 11.45 16.50
N THR A 45 1.17 11.19 15.51
CA THR A 45 0.11 12.11 15.12
C THR A 45 -1.22 11.47 15.45
N LEU A 46 -2.03 12.18 16.22
CA LEU A 46 -3.31 11.71 16.70
C LEU A 46 -4.42 12.52 16.04
N GLY A 47 -5.54 11.90 15.72
CA GLY A 47 -6.67 12.60 15.16
C GLY A 47 -7.91 11.73 15.06
N SER A 48 -8.91 12.22 14.33
CA SER A 48 -10.12 11.48 14.03
C SER A 48 -10.47 11.47 12.55
N ILE A 49 -11.09 10.37 12.11
CA ILE A 49 -11.63 10.17 10.75
C ILE A 49 -13.00 9.49 10.88
N HIS A 50 -14.06 10.13 10.38
CA HIS A 50 -15.43 9.61 10.43
C HIS A 50 -15.87 9.15 11.83
N GLY A 51 -15.41 9.84 12.88
CA GLY A 51 -15.70 9.53 14.27
C GLY A 51 -14.77 8.48 14.92
N HIS A 52 -13.88 7.84 14.16
CA HIS A 52 -12.87 6.94 14.70
C HIS A 52 -11.64 7.72 15.16
N ASN A 53 -11.10 7.40 16.32
CA ASN A 53 -9.81 7.92 16.77
C ASN A 53 -8.68 7.13 16.15
N VAL A 54 -7.82 7.82 15.41
CA VAL A 54 -6.75 7.25 14.60
C VAL A 54 -5.40 7.68 15.16
N ALA A 55 -4.54 6.69 15.37
CA ALA A 55 -3.18 6.82 15.79
C ALA A 55 -2.24 6.59 14.61
N MET A 56 -1.56 7.64 14.15
CA MET A 56 -0.56 7.49 13.10
C MET A 56 0.78 7.11 13.71
N ARG A 57 1.45 6.12 13.10
CA ARG A 57 2.79 5.59 13.48
C ARG A 57 2.85 4.74 14.76
N ALA A 58 1.73 4.29 15.31
CA ALA A 58 1.71 3.68 16.63
C ALA A 58 1.70 2.14 16.68
N THR A 59 2.42 1.63 17.68
CA THR A 59 2.19 0.39 18.42
C THR A 59 1.56 0.75 19.78
N PHE A 60 0.27 1.10 19.80
CA PHE A 60 -0.49 1.24 21.05
C PHE A 60 -1.02 -0.12 21.53
N GLN A 61 -1.13 -0.27 22.85
CA GLN A 61 -1.53 -1.53 23.50
C GLN A 61 -2.98 -1.96 23.22
N ASN A 62 -3.85 -1.04 22.76
CA ASN A 62 -5.28 -1.29 22.51
C ASN A 62 -5.67 -1.12 21.03
N ILE A 63 -4.72 -1.20 20.09
CA ILE A 63 -5.03 -1.16 18.67
C ILE A 63 -5.83 -2.41 18.32
N GLN A 64 -7.04 -2.19 17.80
CA GLN A 64 -7.92 -3.26 17.34
C GLN A 64 -7.80 -3.47 15.83
N LEU A 65 -7.47 -2.41 15.08
CA LEU A 65 -7.44 -2.41 13.62
C LEU A 65 -6.16 -1.73 13.12
N GLY A 66 -5.35 -2.44 12.33
CA GLY A 66 -4.21 -1.87 11.60
C GLY A 66 -4.56 -1.54 10.16
N LEU A 67 -4.20 -0.34 9.72
CA LEU A 67 -4.19 0.09 8.32
C LEU A 67 -2.75 0.39 7.92
N MET A 68 -2.18 -0.40 7.03
CA MET A 68 -0.87 -0.12 6.42
C MET A 68 -1.11 0.55 5.08
N VAL A 69 -0.95 1.87 5.03
CA VAL A 69 -1.33 2.69 3.88
C VAL A 69 -0.10 3.40 3.35
N GLY A 70 0.13 3.28 2.05
CA GLY A 70 1.36 3.79 1.45
C GLY A 70 1.39 3.56 -0.05
N ILE A 71 2.59 3.60 -0.62
CA ILE A 71 2.82 3.35 -2.04
C ILE A 71 3.39 1.95 -2.25
N GLY A 72 3.14 1.39 -3.42
CA GLY A 72 3.75 0.16 -3.88
C GLY A 72 3.99 0.22 -5.39
N GLY A 73 4.72 -0.76 -5.91
CA GLY A 73 4.87 -0.91 -7.36
C GLY A 73 3.88 -1.93 -7.89
N GLY A 74 3.24 -1.61 -9.00
CA GLY A 74 2.18 -2.40 -9.61
C GLY A 74 2.73 -3.47 -10.54
N VAL A 75 1.96 -4.55 -10.72
CA VAL A 75 2.29 -5.61 -11.67
C VAL A 75 1.24 -5.67 -12.80
N PRO A 76 1.50 -5.00 -13.94
CA PRO A 76 0.62 -5.05 -15.09
C PRO A 76 0.57 -6.43 -15.69
N SER A 77 -0.62 -6.89 -16.03
CA SER A 77 -0.84 -8.15 -16.74
C SER A 77 -2.03 -8.03 -17.68
N VAL A 78 -2.20 -9.04 -18.54
CA VAL A 78 -3.38 -9.14 -19.40
C VAL A 78 -4.67 -9.31 -18.60
N ASP A 79 -4.60 -9.95 -17.43
CA ASP A 79 -5.75 -10.20 -16.56
C ASP A 79 -6.10 -9.00 -15.66
N ALA A 80 -5.13 -8.10 -15.45
CA ALA A 80 -5.29 -6.89 -14.66
C ALA A 80 -4.45 -5.74 -15.24
N ASP A 81 -5.13 -4.85 -15.97
CA ASP A 81 -4.57 -3.56 -16.43
C ASP A 81 -4.45 -2.58 -15.24
N ILE A 82 -3.51 -2.87 -14.34
CA ILE A 82 -3.14 -1.97 -13.25
C ILE A 82 -2.31 -0.81 -13.80
N ARG A 83 -2.58 0.40 -13.30
CA ARG A 83 -1.93 1.63 -13.76
C ARG A 83 -1.39 2.47 -12.62
N LEU A 84 -0.47 3.37 -12.94
CA LEU A 84 0.01 4.35 -11.97
C LEU A 84 -1.17 5.17 -11.42
N GLY A 85 -1.19 5.31 -10.10
CA GLY A 85 -2.28 5.95 -9.36
C GLY A 85 -3.45 5.03 -8.99
N ASP A 86 -3.55 3.81 -9.53
CA ASP A 86 -4.49 2.81 -9.03
C ASP A 86 -4.17 2.43 -7.58
N VAL A 87 -5.12 1.79 -6.90
CA VAL A 87 -4.96 1.31 -5.53
C VAL A 87 -5.12 -0.20 -5.49
N VAL A 88 -4.20 -0.89 -4.81
CA VAL A 88 -4.29 -2.31 -4.48
C VAL A 88 -4.58 -2.45 -3.00
N VAL A 89 -5.57 -3.28 -2.70
CA VAL A 89 -6.00 -3.61 -1.35
C VAL A 89 -5.76 -5.10 -1.14
N SER A 90 -5.04 -5.45 -0.07
CA SER A 90 -4.71 -6.83 0.24
C SER A 90 -5.99 -7.66 0.45
N LYS A 91 -6.16 -8.73 -0.34
CA LYS A 91 -7.29 -9.66 -0.23
C LYS A 91 -6.80 -11.09 0.06
N PRO A 92 -7.30 -11.74 1.14
CA PRO A 92 -6.99 -13.15 1.40
C PRO A 92 -7.31 -14.05 0.19
N ALA A 93 -6.41 -14.98 -0.12
CA ALA A 93 -6.60 -15.95 -1.19
C ALA A 93 -5.92 -17.27 -0.84
N GLY A 94 -6.66 -18.38 -0.90
CA GLY A 94 -6.16 -19.69 -0.50
C GLY A 94 -5.65 -19.68 0.95
N ILE A 95 -4.37 -20.02 1.13
CA ILE A 95 -3.70 -20.03 2.44
C ILE A 95 -3.20 -18.65 2.89
N TYR A 96 -3.22 -17.65 2.01
CA TYR A 96 -2.58 -16.37 2.25
C TYR A 96 -3.54 -15.36 2.89
N GLY A 97 -3.06 -14.62 3.88
CA GLY A 97 -3.81 -13.58 4.57
C GLY A 97 -4.09 -12.32 3.73
N GLY A 98 -3.53 -12.22 2.53
CA GLY A 98 -3.62 -11.03 1.68
C GLY A 98 -2.26 -10.44 1.33
N VAL A 99 -1.24 -10.78 2.14
CA VAL A 99 0.15 -10.44 1.91
C VAL A 99 1.03 -11.69 1.98
N ILE A 100 2.03 -11.75 1.11
CA ILE A 100 3.01 -12.84 1.03
C ILE A 100 4.41 -12.27 1.25
N GLN A 101 5.15 -12.81 2.22
CA GLN A 101 6.56 -12.47 2.36
C GLN A 101 7.39 -13.24 1.34
N TYR A 102 8.27 -12.52 0.65
CA TYR A 102 9.04 -13.08 -0.45
C TYR A 102 10.56 -13.13 -0.15
N ASP A 103 11.03 -12.52 0.95
CA ASP A 103 12.46 -12.23 1.19
C ASP A 103 13.19 -13.00 2.31
N TYR A 104 12.85 -14.26 2.62
CA TYR A 104 13.74 -15.08 3.47
C TYR A 104 14.16 -16.40 2.81
N GLY A 105 15.32 -16.30 2.15
CA GLY A 105 16.13 -17.38 1.62
C GLY A 105 17.17 -16.76 0.71
N LYS A 106 18.39 -16.56 1.23
CA LYS A 106 19.61 -16.21 0.48
C LYS A 106 19.53 -16.78 -0.92
N SER A 107 19.97 -16.06 -1.95
CA SER A 107 20.23 -16.60 -3.29
C SER A 107 20.95 -17.96 -3.18
N ILE A 108 20.20 -19.05 -3.08
CA ILE A 108 20.76 -20.38 -3.16
C ILE A 108 21.02 -20.48 -4.65
N ARG A 109 22.31 -20.45 -4.98
CA ARG A 109 22.90 -20.75 -6.28
C ARG A 109 21.84 -21.43 -7.18
N HIS A 110 21.49 -20.78 -8.30
CA HIS A 110 20.46 -21.14 -9.30
C HIS A 110 19.10 -20.39 -9.28
N GLY A 111 18.98 -19.22 -8.66
CA GLY A 111 17.93 -18.24 -9.01
C GLY A 111 16.48 -18.69 -8.72
N ARG A 112 16.27 -19.58 -7.75
CA ARG A 112 14.92 -19.99 -7.33
C ARG A 112 14.48 -19.25 -6.07
N PHE A 113 13.32 -18.60 -6.19
CA PHE A 113 12.56 -17.97 -5.12
C PHE A 113 12.26 -18.95 -3.97
N GLN A 114 12.38 -18.49 -2.72
CA GLN A 114 12.03 -19.30 -1.55
C GLN A 114 10.96 -18.60 -0.70
N ARG A 115 9.72 -19.07 -0.85
CA ARG A 115 8.57 -18.71 -0.02
C ARG A 115 8.88 -18.93 1.46
N THR A 116 8.66 -17.89 2.27
CA THR A 116 8.97 -17.98 3.70
C THR A 116 7.75 -17.96 4.63
N GLY A 117 6.61 -17.39 4.23
CA GLY A 117 5.45 -17.34 5.11
C GLY A 117 4.18 -16.71 4.54
N SER A 118 3.14 -16.65 5.38
CA SER A 118 1.85 -15.99 5.12
C SER A 118 1.42 -15.21 6.36
N PHE A 119 0.97 -13.97 6.19
CA PHE A 119 0.59 -13.09 7.30
C PHE A 119 -0.86 -13.27 7.76
N ASN A 120 -1.19 -12.68 8.92
CA ASN A 120 -2.55 -12.61 9.46
C ASN A 120 -3.54 -12.00 8.44
N LYS A 121 -4.78 -12.48 8.46
CA LYS A 121 -5.86 -11.93 7.62
C LYS A 121 -6.30 -10.56 8.16
N PRO A 122 -6.63 -9.59 7.29
CA PRO A 122 -7.28 -8.35 7.70
C PRO A 122 -8.55 -8.64 8.50
N PRO A 123 -8.87 -7.81 9.52
CA PRO A 123 -10.14 -7.88 10.26
C PRO A 123 -11.36 -7.92 9.33
N LEU A 124 -12.38 -8.72 9.68
CA LEU A 124 -13.60 -8.91 8.87
C LEU A 124 -14.31 -7.60 8.51
N ALA A 125 -14.23 -6.58 9.39
CA ALA A 125 -14.79 -5.25 9.15
C ALA A 125 -14.28 -4.59 7.84
N PHE A 126 -13.08 -4.97 7.38
CA PHE A 126 -12.51 -4.47 6.13
C PHE A 126 -12.82 -5.34 4.90
N LEU A 127 -13.20 -6.61 5.10
CA LEU A 127 -13.42 -7.56 4.01
C LEU A 127 -14.82 -7.49 3.41
N THR A 128 -15.79 -6.87 4.11
CA THR A 128 -17.17 -6.70 3.64
C THR A 128 -17.40 -5.43 2.83
N THR A 129 -16.42 -4.54 2.74
CA THR A 129 -16.57 -3.21 2.14
C THR A 129 -15.72 -3.09 0.88
N SER A 130 -16.37 -2.76 -0.25
CA SER A 130 -15.68 -2.38 -1.49
C SER A 130 -15.90 -0.91 -1.77
N VAL A 131 -14.82 -0.13 -1.84
CA VAL A 131 -14.87 1.28 -2.25
C VAL A 131 -14.58 1.33 -3.74
N HIS A 132 -15.39 2.05 -4.50
CA HIS A 132 -15.28 2.11 -5.97
C HIS A 132 -14.86 3.48 -6.52
N GLU A 133 -14.70 4.50 -5.67
CA GLU A 133 -14.37 5.86 -6.12
C GLU A 133 -13.47 6.61 -5.11
N VAL A 134 -12.40 7.20 -5.63
CA VAL A 134 -11.42 8.04 -4.90
C VAL A 134 -11.21 9.32 -5.71
N ILE A 135 -11.05 10.46 -5.03
CA ILE A 135 -11.01 11.82 -5.60
C ILE A 135 -10.05 11.91 -6.80
N GLY A 136 -10.55 12.52 -7.90
CA GLY A 136 -9.92 12.63 -9.21
C GLY A 136 -8.98 13.82 -9.43
N ASP A 137 -8.24 13.74 -10.55
CA ASP A 137 -7.36 14.66 -11.32
C ASP A 137 -6.45 15.69 -10.62
N VAL A 138 -6.67 16.06 -9.37
CA VAL A 138 -5.88 17.07 -8.66
C VAL A 138 -4.47 16.53 -8.41
N PHE A 139 -3.47 17.17 -9.04
CA PHE A 139 -2.05 16.77 -9.02
C PHE A 139 -1.74 15.38 -9.63
N ARG A 140 -2.63 14.81 -10.46
CA ARG A 140 -2.35 13.57 -11.19
C ARG A 140 -1.26 13.81 -12.25
N PRO A 141 -0.14 13.07 -12.24
CA PRO A 141 0.83 13.16 -13.33
C PRO A 141 0.22 12.73 -14.67
N ARG A 142 0.70 13.31 -15.77
CA ARG A 142 0.18 13.01 -17.12
C ARG A 142 0.75 11.72 -17.69
N GLU A 143 2.02 11.45 -17.41
CA GLU A 143 2.78 10.37 -18.03
C GLU A 143 2.58 9.07 -17.24
N ASP A 144 1.82 8.16 -17.85
CA ASP A 144 1.67 6.78 -17.40
C ASP A 144 2.20 5.86 -18.52
N GLN A 145 3.52 5.64 -18.48
CA GLN A 145 4.24 4.87 -19.48
C GLN A 145 4.57 3.48 -18.94
N LEU A 146 4.15 2.46 -19.67
CA LEU A 146 4.51 1.07 -19.41
C LEU A 146 5.36 0.57 -20.57
N PHE A 147 6.58 0.17 -20.30
CA PHE A 147 7.48 -0.43 -21.28
C PHE A 147 7.38 -1.95 -21.26
N SER A 148 7.82 -2.59 -22.34
CA SER A 148 7.99 -4.05 -22.39
C SER A 148 8.89 -4.53 -21.25
N ALA A 149 8.51 -5.63 -20.60
CA ALA A 149 9.29 -6.21 -19.50
C ALA A 149 10.73 -6.61 -19.89
N THR A 150 10.98 -6.82 -21.18
CA THR A 150 12.32 -7.17 -21.70
C THR A 150 13.14 -5.96 -22.14
N TYR A 151 12.62 -4.75 -21.96
CA TYR A 151 13.32 -3.52 -22.32
C TYR A 151 13.78 -2.84 -21.04
N ASP A 152 15.10 -2.71 -20.89
CA ASP A 152 15.68 -2.03 -19.74
C ASP A 152 16.00 -0.57 -20.02
N HIS A 153 15.77 0.25 -19.00
CA HIS A 153 16.13 1.65 -19.03
C HIS A 153 17.65 1.80 -19.14
N GLN A 154 18.10 2.51 -20.18
CA GLN A 154 19.52 2.63 -20.51
C GLN A 154 20.29 3.65 -19.65
N ASP A 155 19.61 4.63 -19.06
CA ASP A 155 20.23 5.72 -18.28
C ASP A 155 19.26 6.25 -17.21
N GLU A 156 19.48 5.84 -15.95
CA GLU A 156 18.65 6.26 -14.81
C GLU A 156 18.71 7.78 -14.54
N SER A 157 19.70 8.50 -15.07
CA SER A 157 19.93 9.92 -14.75
C SER A 157 19.09 10.91 -15.57
N LEU A 158 18.55 10.47 -16.72
CA LEU A 158 17.82 11.33 -17.67
C LEU A 158 16.31 11.07 -17.71
N GLY A 159 15.82 10.13 -16.89
CA GLY A 159 14.44 9.64 -16.97
C GLY A 159 14.12 9.04 -18.34
N CYS A 160 12.85 8.73 -18.59
CA CYS A 160 12.45 7.96 -19.77
C CYS A 160 12.37 8.76 -21.09
N CYS A 161 12.85 10.02 -21.12
CA CYS A 161 12.77 10.87 -22.31
C CYS A 161 13.60 10.39 -23.51
N ARG A 162 14.55 9.47 -23.28
CA ARG A 162 15.38 8.82 -24.31
C ARG A 162 15.05 7.34 -24.50
N CYS A 163 14.03 6.84 -23.81
CA CYS A 163 13.60 5.46 -24.00
C CYS A 163 13.00 5.28 -25.39
N ASP A 164 13.18 4.09 -25.96
CA ASP A 164 12.65 3.72 -27.26
C ASP A 164 11.11 3.60 -27.17
N GLU A 165 10.40 4.57 -27.74
CA GLU A 165 8.94 4.61 -27.74
C GLU A 165 8.31 3.38 -28.40
N SER A 166 9.02 2.69 -29.30
CA SER A 166 8.53 1.44 -29.90
C SER A 166 8.40 0.29 -28.88
N LYS A 167 9.01 0.43 -27.69
CA LYS A 167 8.92 -0.51 -26.57
C LYS A 167 7.76 -0.21 -25.64
N LEU A 168 7.01 0.87 -25.85
CA LEU A 168 5.83 1.19 -25.06
C LEU A 168 4.71 0.18 -25.33
N ILE A 169 4.12 -0.34 -24.27
CA ILE A 169 2.96 -1.20 -24.33
C ILE A 169 1.73 -0.35 -24.60
N THR A 170 1.08 -0.61 -25.74
CA THR A 170 -0.21 0.00 -26.06
C THR A 170 -1.30 -0.63 -25.20
N ARG A 171 -2.04 0.22 -24.47
CA ARG A 171 -3.12 -0.20 -23.57
C ARG A 171 -4.45 0.43 -24.00
N PRO A 172 -5.60 -0.26 -23.84
CA PRO A 172 -6.90 0.30 -24.16
C PRO A 172 -7.17 1.61 -23.40
N PRO A 173 -7.87 2.60 -23.98
CA PRO A 173 -8.23 3.80 -23.24
C PRO A 173 -9.17 3.46 -22.07
N ARG A 174 -9.00 4.15 -20.94
CA ARG A 174 -9.96 4.08 -19.83
C ARG A 174 -11.07 5.12 -20.05
N ALA A 175 -12.25 4.85 -19.51
CA ALA A 175 -13.38 5.78 -19.56
C ALA A 175 -13.10 7.11 -18.83
N ASN A 176 -12.28 7.07 -17.78
CA ASN A 176 -11.80 8.23 -17.04
C ASN A 176 -10.42 7.94 -16.43
N ASN A 177 -9.82 8.97 -15.81
CA ASN A 177 -8.52 8.91 -15.16
C ASN A 177 -8.57 8.55 -13.66
N ASN A 178 -9.76 8.20 -13.14
CA ASN A 178 -9.90 7.89 -11.72
C ASN A 178 -9.09 6.63 -11.37
N PRO A 179 -8.48 6.60 -10.18
CA PRO A 179 -7.87 5.38 -9.64
C PRO A 179 -8.86 4.22 -9.67
N ARG A 180 -8.43 3.07 -10.22
CA ARG A 180 -9.16 1.82 -10.05
C ARG A 180 -8.70 1.12 -8.78
N ILE A 181 -9.64 0.48 -8.10
CA ILE A 181 -9.36 -0.29 -6.89
C ILE A 181 -9.28 -1.79 -7.25
N HIS A 182 -8.17 -2.41 -6.90
CA HIS A 182 -7.87 -3.82 -7.16
C HIS A 182 -7.76 -4.58 -5.84
N TYR A 183 -8.40 -5.75 -5.75
CA TYR A 183 -8.37 -6.59 -4.55
C TYR A 183 -7.63 -7.90 -4.84
N ARG A 184 -6.34 -7.93 -4.50
CA ARG A 184 -5.44 -9.06 -4.81
C ARG A 184 -4.38 -9.25 -3.73
N LEU A 185 -3.57 -10.29 -3.90
CA LEU A 185 -2.39 -10.52 -3.09
C LEU A 185 -1.35 -9.43 -3.34
N ILE A 186 -0.69 -9.02 -2.27
CA ILE A 186 0.45 -8.11 -2.27
C ILE A 186 1.68 -8.88 -1.80
N THR A 187 2.84 -8.68 -2.39
CA THR A 187 4.10 -9.26 -1.88
C THR A 187 4.91 -8.23 -1.14
N SER A 188 5.57 -8.68 -0.08
CA SER A 188 6.39 -7.87 0.79
C SER A 188 7.81 -8.40 0.90
N GLY A 189 8.80 -7.52 0.75
CA GLY A 189 10.22 -7.85 0.88
C GLY A 189 11.12 -6.63 1.08
N ASP A 190 12.30 -6.85 1.63
CA ASP A 190 13.25 -5.80 1.99
C ASP A 190 14.01 -5.25 0.78
N GLN A 191 13.94 -5.91 -0.38
CA GLN A 191 14.58 -5.45 -1.62
C GLN A 191 13.61 -4.77 -2.58
N VAL A 192 14.06 -3.68 -3.22
CA VAL A 192 13.26 -3.03 -4.29
C VAL A 192 13.25 -3.94 -5.52
N MET A 193 12.07 -4.39 -5.96
CA MET A 193 11.93 -5.04 -7.27
C MET A 193 12.13 -4.02 -8.41
N LYS A 194 13.11 -4.30 -9.28
CA LYS A 194 13.45 -3.47 -10.45
C LYS A 194 13.56 -4.27 -11.75
N ASP A 195 13.41 -5.58 -11.70
CA ASP A 195 13.50 -6.45 -12.86
C ASP A 195 12.10 -6.90 -13.25
N ALA A 196 11.62 -6.38 -14.38
CA ALA A 196 10.28 -6.64 -14.88
C ALA A 196 10.06 -8.12 -15.24
N THR A 197 11.10 -8.84 -15.66
CA THR A 197 10.98 -10.27 -16.01
C THR A 197 10.85 -11.13 -14.75
N ILE A 198 11.61 -10.81 -13.70
CA ILE A 198 11.50 -11.47 -12.39
C ILE A 198 10.15 -11.13 -11.75
N ARG A 199 9.74 -9.85 -11.81
CA ARG A 199 8.42 -9.38 -11.37
C ARG A 199 7.29 -10.21 -11.98
N ASP A 200 7.30 -10.37 -13.30
CA ASP A 200 6.25 -11.09 -14.03
C ASP A 200 6.24 -12.59 -13.68
N ALA A 201 7.43 -13.20 -13.53
CA ALA A 201 7.55 -14.60 -13.10
C ALA A 201 6.97 -14.84 -11.69
N ILE A 202 7.25 -13.94 -10.74
CA ILE A 202 6.70 -14.01 -9.38
C ILE A 202 5.18 -13.76 -9.41
N ALA A 203 4.72 -12.80 -10.22
CA ALA A 203 3.30 -12.49 -10.33
C ALA A 203 2.50 -13.63 -10.94
N GLN A 204 3.07 -14.36 -11.90
CA GLN A 204 2.44 -15.56 -12.45
C GLN A 204 2.34 -16.68 -11.41
N ASP A 205 3.38 -16.91 -10.60
CA ASP A 205 3.40 -17.97 -9.58
C ASP A 205 2.45 -17.66 -8.40
N LEU A 206 2.42 -16.41 -7.94
CA LEU A 206 1.71 -16.02 -6.72
C LEU A 206 0.38 -15.31 -6.97
N SER A 207 0.06 -14.96 -8.22
CA SER A 207 -1.15 -14.19 -8.60
C SER A 207 -1.27 -12.86 -7.84
N ILE A 208 -0.16 -12.12 -7.74
CA ILE A 208 -0.04 -10.84 -7.04
C ILE A 208 -0.22 -9.65 -8.00
N LEU A 209 -0.55 -8.47 -7.46
CA LEU A 209 -0.62 -7.22 -8.25
C LEU A 209 0.27 -6.09 -7.74
N CYS A 210 0.93 -6.28 -6.60
CA CYS A 210 1.70 -5.22 -5.98
C CYS A 210 2.91 -5.79 -5.24
N PHE A 211 4.06 -5.15 -5.40
CA PHE A 211 5.19 -5.27 -4.49
C PHE A 211 5.24 -4.05 -3.56
N GLU A 212 5.57 -4.28 -2.30
CA GLU A 212 5.85 -3.27 -1.29
C GLU A 212 6.95 -3.77 -0.34
N MET A 213 7.45 -2.93 0.58
CA MET A 213 8.68 -3.25 1.32
C MET A 213 8.54 -3.29 2.84
N GLU A 214 7.35 -3.05 3.39
CA GLU A 214 7.21 -2.74 4.82
C GLU A 214 6.20 -3.61 5.56
N ALA A 215 5.30 -4.31 4.85
CA ALA A 215 4.30 -5.15 5.49
C ALA A 215 4.90 -6.34 6.24
N ALA A 216 5.94 -6.97 5.71
CA ALA A 216 6.48 -8.20 6.25
C ALA A 216 7.05 -8.06 7.67
N GLY A 217 7.62 -6.90 8.00
CA GLY A 217 8.20 -6.65 9.32
C GLY A 217 7.18 -6.37 10.42
N LEU A 218 5.91 -6.07 10.07
CA LEU A 218 4.92 -5.53 11.01
C LEU A 218 3.66 -6.40 11.16
N MET A 219 3.32 -7.21 10.14
CA MET A 219 2.04 -7.92 10.10
C MET A 219 1.89 -9.10 11.08
N ASP A 220 3.00 -9.62 11.61
CA ASP A 220 2.96 -10.67 12.64
C ASP A 220 2.50 -10.14 14.01
N GLN A 221 2.63 -8.83 14.24
CA GLN A 221 2.33 -8.20 15.52
C GLN A 221 0.95 -7.54 15.54
N LEU A 222 0.41 -7.17 14.38
CA LEU A 222 -0.88 -6.49 14.26
C LEU A 222 -1.62 -6.94 12.99
N PRO A 223 -2.79 -7.61 13.11
CA PRO A 223 -3.66 -7.88 11.97
C PRO A 223 -4.03 -6.59 11.24
N SER A 224 -3.54 -6.45 10.01
CA SER A 224 -3.61 -5.20 9.26
C SER A 224 -4.16 -5.39 7.85
N LEU A 225 -4.94 -4.42 7.37
CA LEU A 225 -5.24 -4.29 5.94
C LEU A 225 -4.13 -3.48 5.27
N VAL A 226 -3.57 -3.99 4.18
CA VAL A 226 -2.59 -3.25 3.38
C VAL A 226 -3.28 -2.57 2.20
N VAL A 227 -3.03 -1.28 2.06
CA VAL A 227 -3.51 -0.43 0.97
C VAL A 227 -2.30 0.23 0.32
N ARG A 228 -2.11 -0.01 -0.97
CA ARG A 228 -0.97 0.52 -1.74
C ARG A 228 -1.46 1.28 -2.95
N GLY A 229 -1.10 2.54 -3.04
CA GLY A 229 -1.23 3.31 -4.28
C GLY A 229 -0.06 3.00 -5.19
N ILE A 230 -0.33 2.79 -6.48
CA ILE A 230 0.71 2.37 -7.42
C ILE A 230 1.54 3.56 -7.88
N CYS A 231 2.83 3.58 -7.52
CA CYS A 231 3.76 4.67 -7.86
C CYS A 231 4.79 4.34 -8.95
N ASP A 232 4.97 3.06 -9.27
CA ASP A 232 5.83 2.56 -10.34
C ASP A 232 5.38 1.16 -10.78
N TYR A 233 6.07 0.57 -11.75
CA TYR A 233 5.78 -0.77 -12.27
C TYR A 233 6.79 -1.83 -11.84
N CYS A 234 7.58 -1.60 -10.78
CA CYS A 234 8.62 -2.54 -10.33
C CYS A 234 9.62 -2.93 -11.44
N ASP A 235 10.02 -1.94 -12.25
CA ASP A 235 10.96 -2.11 -13.35
C ASP A 235 12.08 -1.07 -13.31
N SER A 236 12.97 -1.12 -14.29
CA SER A 236 14.08 -0.19 -14.46
C SER A 236 13.63 1.23 -14.87
N HIS A 237 12.36 1.45 -15.18
CA HIS A 237 11.78 2.74 -15.59
C HIS A 237 11.17 3.54 -14.43
N LYS A 238 11.32 3.06 -13.19
CA LYS A 238 10.82 3.71 -11.98
C LYS A 238 11.26 5.17 -11.86
N HIS A 239 10.30 6.07 -11.62
CA HIS A 239 10.55 7.47 -11.28
C HIS A 239 9.62 7.96 -10.15
N LYS A 240 9.97 9.07 -9.50
CA LYS A 240 9.30 9.51 -8.25
C LYS A 240 8.03 10.35 -8.44
N ASN A 241 7.73 10.77 -9.67
CA ASN A 241 6.63 11.71 -9.95
C ASN A 241 5.25 11.22 -9.48
N TRP A 242 5.02 9.91 -9.45
CA TRP A 242 3.75 9.33 -9.03
C TRP A 242 3.64 9.09 -7.52
N GLN A 243 4.72 9.16 -6.74
CA GLN A 243 4.69 8.79 -5.32
C GLN A 243 3.69 9.62 -4.52
N ALA A 244 3.65 10.94 -4.74
CA ALA A 244 2.73 11.82 -4.03
C ALA A 244 1.26 11.51 -4.36
N TYR A 245 0.94 11.37 -5.65
CA TYR A 245 -0.42 11.05 -6.10
C TYR A 245 -0.87 9.66 -5.65
N ALA A 246 0.01 8.66 -5.78
CA ALA A 246 -0.26 7.29 -5.34
C ALA A 246 -0.52 7.22 -3.84
N ALA A 247 0.30 7.88 -3.02
CA ALA A 247 0.08 7.96 -1.57
C ALA A 247 -1.25 8.64 -1.22
N LEU A 248 -1.60 9.72 -1.93
CA LEU A 248 -2.88 10.40 -1.76
C LEU A 248 -4.06 9.50 -2.13
N ALA A 249 -3.98 8.77 -3.23
CA ALA A 249 -5.02 7.84 -3.67
C ALA A 249 -5.23 6.70 -2.64
N ALA A 250 -4.14 6.11 -2.14
CA ALA A 250 -4.20 5.10 -1.09
C ALA A 250 -4.81 5.64 0.21
N ALA A 251 -4.39 6.84 0.63
CA ALA A 251 -4.90 7.49 1.83
C ALA A 251 -6.39 7.85 1.71
N ALA A 252 -6.80 8.37 0.56
CA ALA A 252 -8.19 8.70 0.31
C ALA A 252 -9.09 7.44 0.27
N TYR A 253 -8.61 6.33 -0.32
CA TYR A 253 -9.30 5.03 -0.19
C TYR A 253 -9.46 4.63 1.29
N ALA A 254 -8.38 4.68 2.07
CA ALA A 254 -8.41 4.29 3.47
C ALA A 254 -9.35 5.18 4.31
N ARG A 255 -9.40 6.48 4.03
CA ARG A 255 -10.36 7.40 4.65
C ARG A 255 -11.80 6.98 4.36
N VAL A 256 -12.13 6.75 3.09
CA VAL A 256 -13.49 6.35 2.67
C VAL A 256 -13.85 5.00 3.30
N LEU A 257 -12.92 4.05 3.35
CA LEU A 257 -13.12 2.75 4.00
C LEU A 257 -13.56 2.91 5.46
N LEU A 258 -12.95 3.83 6.21
CA LEU A 258 -13.31 4.07 7.62
C LEU A 258 -14.73 4.60 7.80
N SER A 259 -15.33 5.24 6.78
CA SER A 259 -16.74 5.65 6.84
C SER A 259 -17.73 4.47 6.91
N PHE A 260 -17.31 3.28 6.50
CA PHE A 260 -18.11 2.05 6.54
C PHE A 260 -17.81 1.18 7.77
N VAL A 261 -16.76 1.48 8.53
CA VAL A 261 -16.42 0.74 9.75
C VAL A 261 -17.33 1.23 10.89
N PRO A 262 -18.08 0.34 11.57
CA PRO A 262 -18.93 0.74 12.70
C PRO A 262 -18.12 1.35 13.84
N LEU A 263 -18.67 2.39 14.47
CA LEU A 263 -18.09 2.95 15.70
C LEU A 263 -18.26 1.98 16.86
N GLY A 264 -17.20 1.76 17.64
CA GLY A 264 -17.25 0.97 18.88
C GLY A 264 -17.28 -0.55 18.67
N THR A 265 -16.44 -1.09 17.78
CA THR A 265 -16.25 -2.55 17.66
C THR A 265 -16.08 -3.18 19.05
N PRO A 266 -16.92 -4.16 19.45
CA PRO A 266 -16.90 -4.69 20.80
C PRO A 266 -15.56 -5.35 21.09
N HIS A 267 -15.07 -5.18 22.31
CA HIS A 267 -14.01 -6.02 22.84
C HIS A 267 -14.38 -7.50 22.66
N PRO A 268 -13.57 -8.32 21.98
CA PRO A 268 -13.68 -9.77 22.11
C PRO A 268 -13.14 -10.15 23.49
N GLY A 269 -13.94 -9.99 24.55
CA GLY A 269 -13.44 -10.19 25.92
C GLY A 269 -14.38 -9.91 27.09
N VAL A 270 -15.71 -9.84 26.88
CA VAL A 270 -16.70 -9.99 27.96
C VAL A 270 -17.71 -11.06 27.56
#